data_AF-S8BI79-F1
#
_entry.id   AF-S8BI79-F1
#
_cell.length_a   1.000
_cell.length_b   1.000
_cell.length_c   1.000
_cell.angle_alpha   90.00
_cell.angle_beta   90.00
_cell.angle_gamma   90.00
#
_symmetry.space_group_name_H-M   'P 1'
#
loop_
_entity.id
_entity.type
_entity.pdbx_description
1 polymer ?
#
loop_
_entity_poly.entity_id
_entity_poly.type
_entity_poly.pdbx_seq_one_letter_code
_entity_poly.pdbx_strand_id
1 'polypeptide(L)'
;MRTIDMESNSTPQPAQTLTLTGTIMNEFVQVEEVPGIGLGLVASHPIPKGTIWFRMTRDNNLSIPRNAFEHIRCITSPENTKYPEWKTFRASIEHFCWYGEHEDAANFPLDNVRYMNHGDDPNSTYTETETDTSLGAPSRANRDIREGEEVRESYLSYPTCQWAGICGDFLKDVVPDYDAMARGYPLKEPAEILVTRGQLQVYIESNLTRDIDKALLVVLAKWGVFDDSRDAFVIRIPGGASD
;
A
#
# COMPACT_ATOMS: atom_id res chain seq x y z
N MET A 1 15.18 -14.57 61.02
CA MET A 1 14.54 -15.10 59.78
C MET A 1 14.44 -13.90 58.84
N ARG A 2 15.10 -13.96 57.69
CA ARG A 2 15.51 -12.81 56.87
C ARG A 2 14.38 -12.31 55.96
N THR A 3 14.17 -11.00 55.95
CA THR A 3 13.49 -10.25 54.88
C THR A 3 14.37 -10.23 53.63
N ILE A 4 13.77 -10.45 52.46
CA ILE A 4 14.40 -10.26 51.14
C ILE A 4 13.60 -9.17 50.45
N ASP A 5 14.20 -8.00 50.31
CA ASP A 5 13.75 -6.95 49.42
C ASP A 5 14.09 -7.36 47.98
N MET A 6 13.10 -7.36 47.10
CA MET A 6 13.29 -7.46 45.65
C MET A 6 13.06 -6.08 45.03
N GLU A 7 14.12 -5.28 44.97
CA GLU A 7 14.17 -4.12 44.08
C GLU A 7 14.38 -4.62 42.64
N SER A 8 13.32 -4.62 41.84
CA SER A 8 13.43 -4.81 40.40
C SER A 8 13.79 -3.49 39.73
N ASN A 9 15.09 -3.22 39.60
CA ASN A 9 15.63 -2.22 38.70
C ASN A 9 15.48 -2.73 37.26
N SER A 10 14.37 -2.39 36.60
CA SER A 10 14.26 -2.46 35.14
C SER A 10 14.42 -1.06 34.59
N THR A 11 15.65 -0.73 34.17
CA THR A 11 15.91 0.45 33.36
C THR A 11 15.18 0.25 32.02
N PRO A 12 14.36 1.21 31.55
CA PRO A 12 13.76 1.10 30.23
C PRO A 12 14.90 1.07 29.20
N GLN A 13 14.97 0.00 28.40
CA GLN A 13 15.85 -0.02 27.25
C GLN A 13 15.39 1.08 26.29
N PRO A 14 16.30 1.94 25.78
CA PRO A 14 15.94 2.88 24.73
C PRO A 14 15.42 2.08 23.53
N ALA A 15 14.31 2.55 22.95
CA ALA A 15 13.75 2.02 21.72
C ALA A 15 14.88 1.90 20.69
N GLN A 16 15.06 0.69 20.13
CA GLN A 16 15.99 0.50 19.03
C GLN A 16 15.51 1.34 17.86
N THR A 17 16.20 2.44 17.58
CA THR A 17 16.00 3.24 16.38
C THR A 17 16.35 2.38 15.17
N LEU A 18 15.33 1.78 14.55
CA LEU A 18 15.46 1.08 13.27
C LEU A 18 15.88 2.10 12.21
N THR A 19 17.17 2.13 11.90
CA THR A 19 17.71 2.91 10.80
C THR A 19 17.47 2.14 9.50
N LEU A 20 16.30 2.36 8.88
CA LEU A 20 15.99 1.87 7.54
C LEU A 20 16.80 2.68 6.53
N THR A 21 17.83 2.07 5.93
CA THR A 21 18.62 2.69 4.86
C THR A 21 18.38 1.95 3.52
N GLY A 22 17.60 2.59 2.63
CA GLY A 22 17.33 2.28 1.20
C GLY A 22 16.21 1.26 0.91
N THR A 23 15.47 1.27 -0.22
CA THR A 23 15.24 2.19 -1.37
C THR A 23 14.13 1.49 -2.19
N ILE A 24 13.03 2.08 -2.65
CA ILE A 24 13.00 3.28 -3.50
C ILE A 24 11.74 4.09 -3.19
N MET A 25 11.88 5.15 -2.41
CA MET A 25 11.61 6.46 -3.01
C MET A 25 12.91 7.24 -2.99
N ASN A 26 12.99 8.17 -3.94
CA ASN A 26 14.17 8.82 -4.47
C ASN A 26 14.99 9.62 -3.44
N GLU A 27 15.92 10.46 -3.93
CA GLU A 27 16.77 11.28 -3.09
C GLU A 27 16.00 12.19 -2.10
N PHE A 28 14.72 12.51 -2.33
CA PHE A 28 13.95 13.52 -1.59
C PHE A 28 13.39 13.07 -0.23
N VAL A 29 13.08 11.78 -0.03
CA VAL A 29 12.34 11.34 1.16
C VAL A 29 12.84 10.00 1.72
N GLN A 30 12.65 9.82 3.01
CA GLN A 30 12.92 8.57 3.72
C GLN A 30 11.75 8.18 4.62
N VAL A 31 11.63 6.89 4.93
CA VAL A 31 10.61 6.38 5.85
C VAL A 31 11.10 6.57 7.28
N GLU A 32 10.32 7.26 8.10
CA GLU A 32 10.61 7.49 9.52
C GLU A 32 9.38 7.24 10.39
N GLU A 33 9.62 7.10 11.70
CA GLU A 33 8.55 7.12 12.70
C GLU A 33 8.13 8.56 13.00
N VAL A 34 6.87 8.87 12.72
CA VAL A 34 6.21 10.15 12.99
C VAL A 34 5.40 10.04 14.28
N PRO A 35 5.67 10.89 15.30
CA PRO A 35 5.01 10.82 16.60
C PRO A 35 3.48 10.86 16.51
N GLY A 36 2.82 9.83 17.06
CA GLY A 36 1.37 9.73 17.14
C GLY A 36 0.66 9.26 15.86
N ILE A 37 1.39 9.04 14.77
CA ILE A 37 0.83 8.59 13.49
C ILE A 37 1.37 7.20 13.09
N GLY A 38 2.64 6.92 13.40
CA GLY A 38 3.30 5.68 13.00
C GLY A 38 4.35 5.97 11.93
N LEU A 39 4.39 5.20 10.85
CA LEU A 39 5.36 5.44 9.77
C LEU A 39 4.90 6.58 8.85
N GLY A 40 5.83 7.40 8.40
CA GLY A 40 5.60 8.51 7.48
C GLY A 40 6.77 8.73 6.53
N LEU A 41 6.53 9.54 5.50
CA LEU A 41 7.58 10.01 4.59
C LEU A 41 8.13 11.34 5.07
N VAL A 42 9.41 11.40 5.39
CA VAL A 42 10.09 12.60 5.87
C VAL A 42 11.11 13.06 4.83
N ALA A 43 11.12 14.36 4.55
CA ALA A 43 12.07 14.94 3.60
C ALA A 43 13.51 14.78 4.11
N SER A 44 14.34 14.08 3.35
CA SER A 44 15.77 13.84 3.66
C SER A 44 16.64 15.09 3.41
N HIS A 45 16.12 16.05 2.64
CA HIS A 45 16.73 17.34 2.36
C HIS A 45 15.63 18.35 1.99
N PRO A 46 15.93 19.66 1.90
CA PRO A 46 14.94 20.64 1.47
C PRO A 46 14.38 20.31 0.08
N ILE A 47 13.06 20.38 -0.08
CA ILE A 47 12.35 20.15 -1.34
C ILE A 47 11.73 21.49 -1.78
N PRO A 48 12.24 22.16 -2.83
CA PRO A 48 11.68 23.42 -3.31
C PRO A 48 10.24 23.26 -3.80
N LYS A 49 9.44 24.31 -3.65
CA LYS A 49 8.10 24.41 -4.23
C LYS A 49 8.13 24.07 -5.72
N GLY A 50 7.17 23.28 -6.15
CA GLY A 50 7.01 22.87 -7.55
C GLY A 50 7.88 21.66 -7.94
N THR A 51 8.72 21.15 -7.05
CA THR A 51 9.50 19.93 -7.31
C THR A 51 8.58 18.73 -7.41
N ILE A 52 8.75 17.94 -8.47
CA ILE A 52 8.16 16.60 -8.56
C ILE A 52 9.03 15.68 -7.74
N TRP A 53 8.54 15.28 -6.58
CA TRP A 53 9.27 14.44 -5.64
C TRP A 53 8.82 12.98 -5.72
N PHE A 54 7.75 12.64 -6.44
CA PHE A 54 7.39 11.25 -6.71
C PHE A 54 6.73 11.11 -8.08
N ARG A 55 7.03 10.00 -8.75
CA ARG A 55 6.38 9.56 -9.98
C ARG A 55 6.00 8.10 -9.85
N MET A 56 4.73 7.81 -10.08
CA MET A 56 4.31 6.44 -10.33
C MET A 56 4.79 5.99 -11.71
N THR A 57 5.18 4.73 -11.80
CA THR A 57 5.68 4.03 -12.97
C THR A 57 5.07 2.62 -13.01
N ARG A 58 5.32 1.86 -14.09
CA ARG A 58 4.85 0.47 -14.17
C ARG A 58 5.52 -0.44 -13.15
N ASP A 59 6.76 -0.11 -12.78
CA ASP A 59 7.58 -0.98 -11.94
C ASP A 59 7.36 -0.72 -10.46
N ASN A 60 6.92 0.47 -10.04
CA ASN A 60 6.65 0.77 -8.63
C ASN A 60 5.15 0.78 -8.26
N ASN A 61 4.29 0.34 -9.17
CA ASN A 61 2.86 0.19 -8.91
C ASN A 61 2.32 -1.12 -9.50
N LEU A 62 1.46 -1.77 -8.72
CA LEU A 62 0.71 -2.95 -9.12
C LEU A 62 -0.76 -2.57 -9.27
N SER A 63 -1.24 -2.51 -10.51
CA SER A 63 -2.66 -2.34 -10.82
C SER A 63 -3.40 -3.65 -10.53
N ILE A 64 -4.31 -3.63 -9.55
CA ILE A 64 -5.15 -4.78 -9.16
C ILE A 64 -6.54 -4.54 -9.76
N PRO A 65 -6.91 -5.27 -10.82
CA PRO A 65 -8.20 -5.09 -11.47
C PRO A 65 -9.37 -5.33 -10.51
N ARG A 66 -10.48 -4.62 -10.72
CA ARG A 66 -11.70 -4.77 -9.92
C ARG A 66 -12.13 -6.23 -9.72
N ASN A 67 -12.17 -7.02 -10.78
CA ASN A 67 -12.60 -8.43 -10.70
C ASN A 67 -11.67 -9.26 -9.78
N ALA A 68 -10.36 -8.99 -9.80
CA ALA A 68 -9.40 -9.63 -8.92
C ALA A 68 -9.64 -9.25 -7.46
N PHE A 69 -9.86 -7.96 -7.18
CA PHE A 69 -10.09 -7.52 -5.81
C PHE A 69 -11.44 -8.00 -5.25
N GLU A 70 -12.53 -7.95 -6.04
CA GLU A 70 -13.83 -8.49 -5.65
C GLU A 70 -13.72 -10.00 -5.34
N HIS A 71 -12.93 -10.75 -6.13
CA HIS A 71 -12.65 -12.15 -5.86
C HIS A 71 -11.90 -12.35 -4.53
N ILE A 72 -10.85 -11.56 -4.28
CA ILE A 72 -10.12 -11.55 -3.00
C ILE A 72 -11.09 -11.32 -1.83
N ARG A 73 -12.02 -10.37 -1.96
CA ARG A 73 -13.03 -10.11 -0.92
C ARG A 73 -13.94 -11.31 -0.67
N CYS A 74 -14.44 -11.95 -1.73
CA CYS A 74 -15.26 -13.16 -1.60
C CYS A 74 -14.55 -14.29 -0.84
N ILE A 75 -13.26 -14.51 -1.10
CA ILE A 75 -12.52 -15.65 -0.53
C ILE A 75 -11.96 -15.36 0.86
N THR A 76 -12.02 -14.10 1.29
CA THR A 76 -11.57 -13.63 2.61
C THR A 76 -12.72 -13.20 3.50
N SER A 77 -13.95 -13.62 3.18
CA SER A 77 -15.12 -13.33 4.03
C SER A 77 -14.89 -13.83 5.46
N PRO A 78 -15.51 -13.23 6.48
CA PRO A 78 -15.34 -13.63 7.88
C PRO A 78 -15.61 -15.13 8.14
N GLU A 79 -16.47 -15.75 7.33
CA GLU A 79 -16.84 -17.16 7.40
C GLU A 79 -15.83 -18.09 6.73
N ASN A 80 -14.96 -17.56 5.87
CA ASN A 80 -13.97 -18.32 5.11
C ASN A 80 -12.56 -18.17 5.70
N THR A 81 -12.13 -19.19 6.44
CA THR A 81 -10.81 -19.25 7.08
C THR A 81 -9.75 -20.02 6.27
N LYS A 82 -10.10 -20.49 5.06
CA LYS A 82 -9.25 -21.38 4.26
C LYS A 82 -8.00 -20.68 3.72
N TYR A 83 -8.07 -19.36 3.53
CA TYR A 83 -7.08 -18.56 2.81
C TYR A 83 -6.55 -17.39 3.65
N PRO A 84 -5.88 -17.65 4.80
CA PRO A 84 -5.47 -16.61 5.73
C PRO A 84 -4.47 -15.61 5.11
N GLU A 85 -3.57 -16.06 4.22
CA GLU A 85 -2.65 -15.17 3.52
C GLU A 85 -3.35 -14.11 2.66
N TRP A 86 -4.48 -14.49 2.06
CA TRP A 86 -5.27 -13.58 1.24
C TRP A 86 -5.98 -12.54 2.10
N LYS A 87 -6.31 -12.85 3.37
CA LYS A 87 -6.90 -11.89 4.31
C LYS A 87 -5.92 -10.78 4.66
N THR A 88 -4.66 -11.13 4.92
CA THR A 88 -3.60 -10.14 5.14
C THR A 88 -3.33 -9.32 3.88
N PHE A 89 -3.32 -9.96 2.71
CA PHE A 89 -3.13 -9.24 1.44
C PHE A 89 -4.29 -8.29 1.13
N ARG A 90 -5.54 -8.71 1.34
CA ARG A 90 -6.71 -7.84 1.29
C ARG A 90 -6.53 -6.62 2.18
N ALA A 91 -6.17 -6.82 3.45
CA ALA A 91 -5.97 -5.72 4.39
C ALA A 91 -4.85 -4.75 3.91
N SER A 92 -3.79 -5.29 3.30
CA SER A 92 -2.71 -4.50 2.71
C SER A 92 -3.20 -3.63 1.55
N ILE A 93 -4.00 -4.21 0.63
CA ILE A 93 -4.62 -3.48 -0.48
C ILE A 93 -5.55 -2.39 0.06
N GLU A 94 -6.44 -2.76 1.00
CA GLU A 94 -7.39 -1.81 1.58
C GLU A 94 -6.65 -0.63 2.23
N HIS A 95 -5.55 -0.90 2.94
CA HIS A 95 -4.81 0.12 3.67
C HIS A 95 -3.96 1.04 2.79
N PHE A 96 -3.34 0.51 1.72
CA PHE A 96 -2.32 1.26 0.95
C PHE A 96 -2.75 1.67 -0.46
N CYS A 97 -3.81 1.09 -1.01
CA CYS A 97 -4.20 1.41 -2.38
C CYS A 97 -4.95 2.72 -2.50
N TRP A 98 -4.85 3.30 -3.70
CA TRP A 98 -5.80 4.29 -4.19
C TRP A 98 -6.52 3.77 -5.44
N TYR A 99 -7.61 4.45 -5.81
CA TYR A 99 -8.39 4.08 -6.97
C TYR A 99 -7.87 4.76 -8.23
N GLY A 100 -7.63 3.97 -9.29
CA GLY A 100 -7.40 4.49 -10.63
C GLY A 100 -8.66 4.39 -11.47
N GLU A 101 -9.40 5.49 -11.62
CA GLU A 101 -10.68 5.51 -12.36
C GLU A 101 -10.52 5.08 -13.83
N HIS A 102 -9.43 5.48 -14.48
CA HIS A 102 -9.15 5.12 -15.88
C HIS A 102 -9.01 3.61 -16.09
N GLU A 103 -8.50 2.88 -15.11
CA GLU A 103 -8.21 1.45 -15.19
C GLU A 103 -9.27 0.58 -14.50
N ASP A 104 -10.23 1.21 -13.80
CA ASP A 104 -11.13 0.56 -12.83
C ASP A 104 -10.36 -0.43 -11.94
N ALA A 105 -9.28 0.05 -11.32
CA ALA A 105 -8.33 -0.77 -10.57
C ALA A 105 -7.93 -0.14 -9.24
N ALA A 106 -7.55 -1.00 -8.29
CA ALA A 106 -6.89 -0.59 -7.06
C ALA A 106 -5.38 -0.57 -7.33
N ASN A 107 -4.78 0.60 -7.29
CA ASN A 107 -3.35 0.80 -7.51
C ASN A 107 -2.61 0.57 -6.20
N PHE A 108 -1.89 -0.54 -6.13
CA PHE A 108 -1.08 -0.94 -4.99
C PHE A 108 0.35 -0.45 -5.18
N PRO A 109 0.79 0.60 -4.45
CA PRO A 109 2.17 1.03 -4.52
C PRO A 109 3.06 -0.11 -4.07
N LEU A 110 4.10 -0.39 -4.85
CA LEU A 110 5.09 -1.42 -4.54
C LEU A 110 6.26 -0.88 -3.73
N ASP A 111 6.41 0.44 -3.73
CA ASP A 111 7.46 1.12 -3.01
C ASP A 111 7.01 1.72 -1.66
N ASN A 112 7.84 2.61 -1.13
CA ASN A 112 7.62 3.25 0.17
C ASN A 112 6.61 4.41 0.14
N VAL A 113 6.07 4.81 -1.02
CA VAL A 113 5.01 5.85 -1.08
C VAL A 113 3.75 5.46 -0.31
N ARG A 114 3.57 4.18 -0.05
CA ARG A 114 2.51 3.63 0.82
C ARG A 114 2.50 4.22 2.24
N TYR A 115 3.61 4.82 2.69
CA TYR A 115 3.73 5.47 4.00
C TYR A 115 3.45 6.98 3.95
N MET A 116 3.05 7.51 2.79
CA MET A 116 2.64 8.91 2.68
C MET A 116 1.38 9.11 3.51
N ASN A 117 1.44 9.96 4.54
CA ASN A 117 0.27 10.19 5.40
C ASN A 117 -0.66 11.26 4.85
N HIS A 118 -1.90 11.21 5.34
CA HIS A 118 -2.88 12.26 5.13
C HIS A 118 -2.55 13.53 5.93
N GLY A 119 -2.81 14.71 5.37
CA GLY A 119 -2.83 15.97 6.13
C GLY A 119 -3.95 16.91 5.69
N ASP A 120 -4.52 17.64 6.66
CA ASP A 120 -5.49 18.73 6.43
C ASP A 120 -4.85 19.96 5.77
N ASP A 121 -3.55 20.17 6.00
CA ASP A 121 -2.71 21.18 5.35
C ASP A 121 -1.57 20.48 4.57
N PRO A 122 -1.88 19.85 3.43
CA PRO A 122 -0.92 19.03 2.70
C PRO A 122 0.15 19.89 2.01
N ASN A 123 1.41 19.52 2.19
CA ASN A 123 2.54 20.18 1.54
C ASN A 123 2.92 19.55 0.18
N SER A 124 2.24 18.46 -0.21
CA SER A 124 2.29 17.85 -1.53
C SER A 124 0.89 17.73 -2.14
N THR A 125 0.81 17.59 -3.46
CA THR A 125 -0.41 17.20 -4.17
C THR A 125 -0.12 16.32 -5.37
N TYR A 126 -0.94 15.28 -5.52
CA TYR A 126 -1.10 14.49 -6.72
C TYR A 126 -1.82 15.31 -7.80
N THR A 127 -1.16 15.51 -8.95
CA THR A 127 -1.64 16.48 -9.96
C THR A 127 -2.14 15.81 -11.25
N GLU A 128 -3.42 15.41 -11.31
CA GLU A 128 -4.04 14.67 -12.43
C GLU A 128 -3.89 15.29 -13.84
N THR A 129 -3.46 16.56 -13.95
CA THR A 129 -3.48 17.34 -15.19
C THR A 129 -2.34 17.06 -16.16
N GLU A 130 -1.32 16.28 -15.77
CA GLU A 130 -0.29 15.79 -16.71
C GLU A 130 -0.80 14.51 -17.41
N THR A 131 -1.58 14.73 -18.47
CA THR A 131 -2.38 13.79 -19.28
C THR A 131 -1.62 12.66 -20.01
N ASP A 132 -0.37 12.37 -19.67
CA ASP A 132 0.50 11.57 -20.54
C ASP A 132 1.07 10.29 -19.90
N THR A 133 0.50 9.82 -18.80
CA THR A 133 0.84 8.47 -18.35
C THR A 133 -0.41 7.70 -17.98
N SER A 134 -0.53 6.49 -18.55
CA SER A 134 -1.49 5.47 -18.14
C SER A 134 -1.20 4.94 -16.72
N LEU A 135 -0.48 5.69 -15.89
CA LEU A 135 0.14 5.29 -14.63
C LEU A 135 0.06 6.44 -13.61
N GLY A 136 -0.91 7.33 -13.77
CA GLY A 136 -1.19 8.41 -12.83
C GLY A 136 -0.27 9.62 -12.91
N ALA A 137 -0.62 10.62 -12.11
CA ALA A 137 0.06 11.89 -12.04
C ALA A 137 1.26 11.89 -11.09
N PRO A 138 2.24 12.79 -11.31
CA PRO A 138 3.29 13.03 -10.33
C PRO A 138 2.75 13.70 -9.06
N SER A 139 3.41 13.40 -7.94
CA SER A 139 3.27 14.19 -6.70
C SER A 139 4.26 15.35 -6.71
N ARG A 140 3.75 16.54 -6.37
CA ARG A 140 4.50 17.79 -6.44
C ARG A 140 4.41 18.56 -5.12
N ALA A 141 5.53 19.15 -4.69
CA ALA A 141 5.56 20.01 -3.52
C ALA A 141 4.79 21.33 -3.77
N ASN A 142 3.79 21.64 -2.95
CA ASN A 142 2.95 22.84 -3.09
C ASN A 142 3.60 24.11 -2.52
N ARG A 143 4.56 23.91 -1.63
CA ARG A 143 5.41 24.91 -0.99
C ARG A 143 6.79 24.30 -0.75
N ASP A 144 7.73 25.11 -0.29
CA ASP A 144 9.00 24.57 0.18
C ASP A 144 8.74 23.63 1.38
N ILE A 145 9.35 22.45 1.34
CA ILE A 145 9.33 21.45 2.40
C ILE A 145 10.73 21.42 3.02
N ARG A 146 10.81 21.55 4.33
CA ARG A 146 12.10 21.56 5.04
C ARG A 146 12.63 20.14 5.20
N GLU A 147 13.94 19.99 5.30
CA GLU A 147 14.54 18.74 5.78
C GLU A 147 13.95 18.37 7.15
N GLY A 148 13.64 17.09 7.36
CA GLY A 148 12.98 16.58 8.55
C GLY A 148 11.48 16.86 8.61
N GLU A 149 10.90 17.54 7.63
CA GLU A 149 9.45 17.75 7.55
C GLU A 149 8.76 16.57 6.86
N GLU A 150 7.65 16.12 7.42
CA GLU A 150 6.82 15.07 6.81
C GLU A 150 6.14 15.56 5.53
N VAL A 151 6.25 14.78 4.46
CA VAL A 151 5.54 14.98 3.20
C VAL A 151 4.15 14.36 3.31
N ARG A 152 3.12 15.19 3.10
CA ARG A 152 1.70 14.81 3.27
C ARG A 152 0.86 15.23 2.08
N GLU A 153 -0.15 14.42 1.80
CA GLU A 153 -1.17 14.70 0.78
C GLU A 153 -2.58 14.64 1.37
N SER A 154 -3.56 15.21 0.67
CA SER A 154 -4.95 15.02 1.04
C SER A 154 -5.48 13.72 0.44
N TYR A 155 -5.86 12.74 1.25
CA TYR A 155 -6.50 11.53 0.73
C TYR A 155 -7.87 11.83 0.09
N LEU A 156 -8.47 12.98 0.45
CA LEU A 156 -9.73 13.44 -0.12
C LEU A 156 -9.57 13.95 -1.56
N SER A 157 -8.35 14.18 -2.06
CA SER A 157 -8.13 14.54 -3.47
C SER A 157 -8.09 13.33 -4.40
N TYR A 158 -8.04 12.10 -3.86
CA TYR A 158 -8.03 10.89 -4.67
C TYR A 158 -9.46 10.48 -5.09
N PRO A 159 -9.62 9.90 -6.29
CA PRO A 159 -10.91 9.37 -6.74
C PRO A 159 -11.51 8.36 -5.74
N THR A 160 -12.82 8.43 -5.51
CA THR A 160 -13.49 7.48 -4.62
C THR A 160 -13.73 6.15 -5.33
N CYS A 161 -13.44 5.02 -4.68
CA CYS A 161 -13.75 3.70 -5.21
C CYS A 161 -15.12 3.21 -4.74
N GLN A 162 -16.01 2.85 -5.67
CA GLN A 162 -17.35 2.36 -5.31
C GLN A 162 -17.36 0.90 -4.84
N TRP A 163 -16.26 0.17 -5.01
CA TRP A 163 -16.20 -1.28 -4.79
C TRP A 163 -15.06 -1.74 -3.88
N ALA A 164 -14.12 -0.86 -3.49
CA ALA A 164 -12.90 -1.25 -2.78
C ALA A 164 -12.76 -0.75 -1.34
N GLY A 165 -13.48 0.29 -0.90
CA GLY A 165 -13.29 0.80 0.47
C GLY A 165 -11.86 1.28 0.76
N ILE A 166 -11.27 2.04 -0.17
CA ILE A 166 -9.84 2.43 -0.13
C ILE A 166 -9.65 3.94 0.05
N CYS A 167 -8.45 4.33 0.47
CA CYS A 167 -7.98 5.72 0.57
C CYS A 167 -8.97 6.66 1.31
N GLY A 168 -9.64 7.58 0.60
CA GLY A 168 -10.54 8.57 1.20
C GLY A 168 -11.76 7.96 1.91
N ASP A 169 -12.07 6.69 1.67
CA ASP A 169 -13.19 6.02 2.36
C ASP A 169 -12.96 5.85 3.87
N PHE A 170 -11.70 5.76 4.33
CA PHE A 170 -11.39 5.70 5.77
C PHE A 170 -11.72 7.01 6.51
N LEU A 171 -11.85 8.11 5.78
CA LEU A 171 -12.16 9.43 6.32
C LEU A 171 -13.67 9.74 6.27
N LYS A 172 -14.50 8.82 5.77
CA LYS A 172 -15.95 9.01 5.65
C LYS A 172 -16.67 8.43 6.86
N ASP A 173 -17.71 9.15 7.32
CA ASP A 173 -18.56 8.72 8.44
C ASP A 173 -19.40 7.48 8.15
N VAL A 174 -19.64 7.17 6.87
CA VAL A 174 -20.43 6.03 6.42
C VAL A 174 -19.62 5.24 5.40
N VAL A 175 -19.22 4.03 5.81
CA VAL A 175 -18.52 3.08 4.95
C VAL A 175 -19.54 2.07 4.41
N PRO A 176 -19.68 1.90 3.08
CA PRO A 176 -20.54 0.86 2.50
C PRO A 176 -20.19 -0.54 3.01
N ASP A 177 -21.19 -1.42 3.14
CA ASP A 177 -20.95 -2.85 3.41
C ASP A 177 -20.43 -3.53 2.13
N TYR A 178 -19.13 -3.36 1.90
CA TYR A 178 -18.47 -3.90 0.74
C TYR A 178 -18.45 -5.44 0.71
N ASP A 179 -18.47 -6.08 1.88
CA ASP A 179 -18.55 -7.55 1.96
C ASP A 179 -19.92 -8.04 1.46
N ALA A 180 -21.00 -7.33 1.76
CA ALA A 180 -22.32 -7.60 1.19
C ALA A 180 -22.35 -7.42 -0.33
N MET A 181 -21.71 -6.37 -0.84
CA MET A 181 -21.61 -6.14 -2.28
C MET A 181 -20.87 -7.28 -2.99
N ALA A 182 -19.78 -7.77 -2.40
CA ALA A 182 -19.01 -8.89 -2.93
C ALA A 182 -19.79 -10.22 -2.92
N ARG A 183 -20.59 -10.50 -1.88
CA ARG A 183 -21.42 -11.73 -1.81
C ARG A 183 -22.43 -11.86 -2.96
N GLY A 184 -22.87 -10.75 -3.54
CA GLY A 184 -23.78 -10.74 -4.68
C GLY A 184 -23.08 -10.95 -6.04
N TYR A 185 -21.75 -10.96 -6.08
CA TYR A 185 -20.98 -11.01 -7.31
C TYR A 185 -20.62 -12.46 -7.67
N PRO A 186 -21.19 -13.03 -8.74
CA PRO A 186 -20.85 -14.39 -9.15
C PRO A 186 -19.42 -14.41 -9.69
N LEU A 187 -18.57 -15.26 -9.09
CA LEU A 187 -17.19 -15.51 -9.54
C LEU A 187 -17.20 -16.30 -10.86
N LYS A 188 -17.58 -15.64 -11.95
CA LYS A 188 -17.81 -16.27 -13.25
C LYS A 188 -16.53 -16.58 -14.01
N GLU A 189 -15.45 -15.85 -13.74
CA GLU A 189 -14.17 -16.02 -14.41
C GLU A 189 -13.02 -16.14 -13.40
N PRO A 190 -11.99 -16.95 -13.72
CA PRO A 190 -10.77 -16.98 -12.93
C PRO A 190 -10.15 -15.58 -12.94
N ALA A 191 -9.84 -15.07 -11.74
CA ALA A 191 -9.17 -13.79 -11.60
C ALA A 191 -7.68 -14.00 -11.30
N GLU A 192 -6.85 -13.15 -11.89
CA GLU A 192 -5.40 -13.22 -11.73
C GLU A 192 -4.80 -11.83 -11.49
N ILE A 193 -3.67 -11.82 -10.80
CA ILE A 193 -2.81 -10.64 -10.64
C ILE A 193 -1.48 -10.96 -11.32
N LEU A 194 -0.99 -10.02 -12.13
CA LEU A 194 0.29 -10.13 -12.83
C LEU A 194 1.34 -9.29 -12.13
N VAL A 195 2.46 -9.90 -11.75
CA VAL A 195 3.59 -9.22 -11.12
C VAL A 195 4.83 -9.41 -12.00
N THR A 196 5.32 -8.34 -12.63
CA THR A 196 6.53 -8.40 -13.44
C THR A 196 7.78 -8.59 -12.57
N ARG A 197 8.90 -8.96 -13.18
CA ARG A 197 10.20 -9.02 -12.47
C ARG A 197 10.61 -7.67 -11.90
N GLY A 198 10.40 -6.59 -12.65
CA GLY A 198 10.69 -5.22 -12.21
C GLY A 198 9.86 -4.83 -10.99
N GLN A 199 8.56 -5.12 -11.02
CA GLN A 199 7.64 -4.92 -9.90
C GLN A 199 8.07 -5.70 -8.65
N LEU A 200 8.38 -6.98 -8.81
CA LEU A 200 8.86 -7.80 -7.69
C LEU A 200 10.18 -7.26 -7.12
N GLN A 201 11.10 -6.83 -7.97
CA GLN A 201 12.36 -6.25 -7.54
C GLN A 201 12.15 -4.99 -6.70
N VAL A 202 11.34 -4.03 -7.16
CA VAL A 202 11.02 -2.81 -6.40
C VAL A 202 10.41 -3.15 -5.04
N TYR A 203 9.48 -4.11 -5.01
CA TYR A 203 8.83 -4.52 -3.77
C TYR A 203 9.81 -5.13 -2.75
N ILE A 204 10.77 -5.94 -3.21
CA ILE A 204 11.82 -6.53 -2.37
C ILE A 204 12.80 -5.46 -1.88
N GLU A 205 13.24 -4.58 -2.77
CA GLU A 205 14.21 -3.52 -2.46
C GLU A 205 13.66 -2.47 -1.48
N SER A 206 12.33 -2.31 -1.44
CA SER A 206 11.66 -1.43 -0.48
C SER A 206 11.82 -1.85 0.99
N ASN A 207 12.41 -3.02 1.24
CA ASN A 207 12.81 -3.50 2.57
C ASN A 207 11.67 -3.46 3.60
N LEU A 208 10.48 -3.85 3.13
CA LEU A 208 9.24 -3.87 3.89
C LEU A 208 9.30 -4.91 5.01
N THR A 209 8.98 -4.52 6.25
CA THR A 209 9.23 -5.37 7.44
C THR A 209 7.98 -5.91 8.12
N ARG A 210 6.85 -5.20 8.11
CA ARG A 210 5.61 -5.64 8.79
C ARG A 210 4.90 -6.71 7.96
N ASP A 211 4.11 -7.55 8.61
CA ASP A 211 3.38 -8.64 7.92
C ASP A 211 2.43 -8.11 6.84
N ILE A 212 1.74 -6.99 7.12
CA ILE A 212 0.89 -6.32 6.13
C ILE A 212 1.70 -5.81 4.93
N ASP A 213 2.95 -5.40 5.15
CA ASP A 213 3.82 -4.91 4.08
C ASP A 213 4.45 -6.06 3.29
N LYS A 214 4.47 -7.29 3.79
CA LYS A 214 4.99 -8.48 3.10
C LYS A 214 3.90 -9.32 2.46
N ALA A 215 2.65 -8.91 2.56
CA ALA A 215 1.50 -9.74 2.21
C ALA A 215 1.51 -10.20 0.73
N LEU A 216 1.95 -9.34 -0.19
CA LEU A 216 2.10 -9.72 -1.61
C LEU A 216 3.13 -10.83 -1.79
N LEU A 217 4.27 -10.77 -1.10
CA LEU A 217 5.30 -11.83 -1.18
C LEU A 217 4.78 -13.16 -0.66
N VAL A 218 4.00 -13.16 0.41
CA VAL A 218 3.40 -14.39 0.95
C VAL A 218 2.43 -15.01 -0.05
N VAL A 219 1.55 -14.19 -0.66
CA VAL A 219 0.62 -14.65 -1.69
C VAL A 219 1.38 -15.14 -2.92
N LEU A 220 2.36 -14.38 -3.40
CA LEU A 220 3.19 -14.73 -4.55
C LEU A 220 3.95 -16.05 -4.34
N ALA A 221 4.55 -16.25 -3.17
CA ALA A 221 5.32 -17.46 -2.86
C ALA A 221 4.45 -18.72 -2.85
N LYS A 222 3.16 -18.60 -2.50
CA LYS A 222 2.24 -19.73 -2.37
C LYS A 222 1.42 -19.98 -3.64
N TRP A 223 1.06 -18.92 -4.37
CA TRP A 223 0.10 -18.97 -5.47
C TRP A 223 0.65 -18.49 -6.82
N GLY A 224 1.83 -17.88 -6.82
CA GLY A 224 2.47 -17.36 -8.01
C GLY A 224 3.10 -18.47 -8.85
N VAL A 225 2.84 -18.43 -10.16
CA VAL A 225 3.52 -19.25 -11.16
C VAL A 225 4.16 -18.31 -12.18
N PHE A 226 5.45 -18.47 -12.45
CA PHE A 226 6.10 -17.68 -13.49
C PHE A 226 5.62 -18.14 -14.87
N ASP A 227 5.19 -17.19 -15.70
CA ASP A 227 4.72 -17.42 -17.05
C ASP A 227 5.69 -16.72 -18.03
N ASP A 228 6.54 -17.53 -18.67
CA ASP A 228 7.56 -17.06 -19.62
C ASP A 228 6.95 -16.26 -20.79
N SER A 229 5.72 -16.57 -21.19
CA SER A 229 5.07 -15.89 -22.33
C SER A 229 4.65 -14.46 -22.01
N ARG A 230 4.45 -14.16 -20.72
CA ARG A 230 4.06 -12.85 -20.20
C ARG A 230 5.18 -12.13 -19.47
N ASP A 231 6.33 -12.79 -19.27
CA ASP A 231 7.45 -12.33 -18.44
C ASP A 231 6.99 -11.82 -17.06
N ALA A 232 6.05 -12.56 -16.46
CA ALA A 232 5.41 -12.17 -15.22
C ALA A 232 5.08 -13.38 -14.35
N PHE A 233 5.04 -13.16 -13.04
CA PHE A 233 4.39 -14.07 -12.13
C PHE A 233 2.88 -13.87 -12.21
N VAL A 234 2.17 -14.99 -12.33
CA VAL A 234 0.73 -15.06 -12.43
C VAL A 234 0.22 -15.61 -11.11
N ILE A 235 -0.46 -14.77 -10.35
CA ILE A 235 -1.09 -15.15 -9.09
C ILE A 235 -2.57 -15.44 -9.38
N ARG A 236 -2.95 -16.71 -9.37
CA ARG A 236 -4.36 -17.11 -9.55
C ARG A 236 -5.09 -17.02 -8.21
N ILE A 237 -6.20 -16.29 -8.18
CA ILE A 237 -7.01 -16.13 -6.99
C ILE A 237 -7.89 -17.39 -6.83
N PRO A 238 -7.81 -18.10 -5.70
CA PRO A 238 -8.54 -19.35 -5.52
C PRO A 238 -10.04 -19.08 -5.34
N GLY A 239 -10.93 -19.88 -5.93
CA GLY A 239 -12.39 -19.74 -5.72
C GLY A 239 -13.21 -19.39 -6.96
N GLY A 240 -12.57 -19.28 -8.13
CA GLY A 240 -13.29 -19.24 -9.41
C GLY A 240 -13.96 -20.59 -9.69
N ALA A 241 -15.02 -20.58 -10.49
CA ALA A 241 -15.59 -21.80 -11.04
C ALA A 241 -14.51 -22.52 -11.88
N SER A 242 -13.81 -23.43 -11.26
CA SER A 242 -12.91 -24.40 -11.90
C SER A 242 -13.06 -25.70 -11.11
N ASP A 243 -13.93 -26.55 -11.66
CA ASP A 243 -14.06 -28.02 -11.55
C ASP A 243 -13.66 -28.72 -10.24
#